data_AF-A0A5B8CGD6-F1
#
_entry.id   AF-A0A5B8CGD6-F1
#
_cell.length_a   1.000
_cell.length_b   1.000
_cell.length_c   1.000
_cell.angle_alpha   90.00
_cell.angle_beta   90.00
_cell.angle_gamma   90.00
#
_symmetry.space_group_name_H-M   'P 1'
#
loop_
_entity.id
_entity.type
_entity.pdbx_description
1 polymer ?
#
loop_
_entity_poly.entity_id
_entity_poly.type
_entity_poly.pdbx_seq_one_letter_code
_entity_poly.pdbx_strand_id
1 'polypeptide(L)'
;MEAQLASEPTSVPDLQVGLYQIVDGHPRLIGNQCEECGRMHFPRHEWCARCCSPDLTDVLLNQRGRVSAFSWIDRQPGDAFIRAPYMQAEVEMPEGVSAFSIVEAEFGGLKIGETVELALRNFDTPDGCRQAFVFRPIQRQGGEQ
;
A
#
# COMPACT_ATOMS: atom_id res chain seq x y z
N MET A 1 43.68 -3.50 -22.13
CA MET A 1 43.41 -3.23 -20.71
C MET A 1 41.99 -2.69 -20.65
N GLU A 2 41.01 -3.58 -20.73
CA GLU A 2 39.60 -3.22 -20.69
C GLU A 2 39.09 -3.40 -19.26
N ALA A 3 38.64 -2.29 -18.67
CA ALA A 3 38.01 -2.30 -17.37
C ALA A 3 36.55 -2.74 -17.55
N GLN A 4 36.26 -3.98 -17.16
CA GLN A 4 34.92 -4.51 -17.10
C GLN A 4 34.18 -3.88 -15.91
N LEU A 5 33.41 -2.82 -16.16
CA LEU A 5 32.40 -2.33 -15.22
C LEU A 5 31.20 -3.29 -15.27
N ALA A 6 31.32 -4.42 -14.58
CA ALA A 6 30.15 -5.19 -14.17
C ALA A 6 29.66 -4.55 -12.86
N SER A 7 28.77 -3.55 -12.97
CA SER A 7 27.92 -3.20 -11.84
C SER A 7 26.88 -4.31 -11.72
N GLU A 8 27.00 -5.13 -10.69
CA GLU A 8 25.95 -6.07 -10.28
C GLU A 8 24.62 -5.28 -10.18
N PRO A 9 23.49 -5.82 -10.66
CA PRO A 9 22.22 -5.16 -10.48
C PRO A 9 22.02 -5.02 -8.97
N THR A 10 22.12 -3.78 -8.47
CA THR A 10 21.74 -3.48 -7.09
C THR A 10 20.28 -3.85 -7.03
N SER A 11 19.97 -5.01 -6.45
CA SER A 11 18.61 -5.49 -6.32
C SER A 11 17.87 -4.38 -5.60
N VAL A 12 16.94 -3.74 -6.32
CA VAL A 12 16.06 -2.75 -5.70
C VAL A 12 15.41 -3.50 -4.56
N PRO A 13 15.65 -3.11 -3.29
CA PRO A 13 15.06 -3.81 -2.17
C PRO A 13 13.56 -3.85 -2.41
N ASP A 14 12.95 -5.01 -2.14
CA ASP A 14 11.52 -5.15 -2.28
C ASP A 14 10.87 -4.04 -1.44
N LEU A 15 10.25 -3.08 -2.14
CA LEU A 15 9.70 -1.85 -1.58
C LEU A 15 8.64 -2.14 -0.51
N GLN A 16 8.25 -3.40 -0.34
CA GLN A 16 7.26 -3.87 0.60
C GLN A 16 7.83 -4.53 1.87
N VAL A 17 9.14 -4.74 1.96
CA VAL A 17 9.78 -5.32 3.16
C VAL A 17 9.55 -4.39 4.34
N GLY A 18 8.84 -4.89 5.35
CA GLY A 18 8.53 -4.16 6.57
C GLY A 18 7.43 -3.10 6.44
N LEU A 19 6.66 -3.07 5.33
CA LEU A 19 5.48 -2.20 5.20
C LEU A 19 4.26 -2.71 5.96
N TYR A 20 4.20 -4.01 6.27
CA TYR A 20 3.09 -4.62 6.99
C TYR A 20 3.56 -5.75 7.90
N GLN A 21 2.70 -6.13 8.85
CA GLN A 21 2.82 -7.36 9.63
C GLN A 21 1.47 -8.05 9.79
N ILE A 22 1.48 -9.34 10.12
CA ILE A 22 0.27 -10.11 10.41
C ILE A 22 -0.01 -10.06 11.91
N VAL A 23 -1.21 -9.60 12.28
CA VAL A 23 -1.70 -9.55 13.66
C VAL A 23 -3.05 -10.24 13.72
N ASP A 24 -3.17 -11.26 14.58
CA ASP A 24 -4.38 -12.08 14.71
C ASP A 24 -4.91 -12.63 13.38
N GLY A 25 -3.99 -13.03 12.49
CA GLY A 25 -4.31 -13.56 11.16
C GLY A 25 -4.65 -12.52 10.10
N HIS A 26 -4.59 -11.23 10.42
CA HIS A 26 -4.93 -10.14 9.50
C HIS A 26 -3.72 -9.22 9.22
N PRO A 27 -3.53 -8.74 7.97
CA PRO A 27 -2.46 -7.81 7.68
C PRO A 27 -2.74 -6.43 8.30
N ARG A 28 -1.69 -5.78 8.78
CA ARG A 28 -1.67 -4.41 9.30
C ARG A 28 -0.53 -3.65 8.66
N LEU A 29 -0.80 -2.50 8.07
CA LEU A 29 0.26 -1.60 7.59
C LEU A 29 1.01 -1.00 8.78
N ILE A 30 2.31 -0.81 8.62
CA ILE A 30 3.21 -0.22 9.61
C ILE A 30 3.56 1.19 9.13
N GLY A 31 3.13 2.18 9.89
CA GLY A 31 3.56 3.57 9.78
C GLY A 31 4.39 3.95 11.00
N ASN A 32 4.68 5.24 11.15
CA ASN A 32 5.23 5.75 12.40
C ASN A 32 4.63 7.10 12.81
N GLN A 33 4.58 7.34 14.12
CA GLN A 33 4.10 8.58 14.73
C GLN A 33 5.28 9.35 15.30
N CYS A 34 5.35 10.66 15.02
CA CYS A 34 6.31 11.55 15.66
C CYS A 34 5.92 11.79 17.13
N GLU A 35 6.83 11.50 18.06
CA GLU A 35 6.62 11.67 19.50
C GLU A 35 6.50 13.14 19.92
N GLU A 36 7.13 14.05 19.17
CA GLU A 36 7.14 15.48 19.50
C GLU A 36 5.85 16.21 19.08
N CYS A 37 5.36 15.94 17.86
CA CYS A 37 4.26 16.70 17.28
C CYS A 37 3.01 15.87 16.96
N GLY A 38 3.05 14.54 17.20
CA GLY A 38 1.95 13.60 17.00
C GLY A 38 1.63 13.27 15.54
N ARG A 39 2.41 13.76 14.57
CA ARG A 39 2.14 13.53 13.14
C ARG A 39 2.33 12.06 12.78
N MET A 40 1.36 11.51 12.06
CA MET A 40 1.39 10.16 11.51
C MET A 40 2.01 10.16 10.11
N HIS A 41 2.76 9.11 9.80
CA HIS A 41 3.41 8.89 8.50
C HIS A 41 3.17 7.47 8.00
N PHE A 42 2.90 7.37 6.70
CA PHE A 42 2.91 6.11 5.97
C PHE A 42 3.46 6.34 4.55
N PRO A 43 4.43 5.54 4.08
CA PRO A 43 5.24 4.57 4.84
C PRO A 43 6.00 5.20 6.02
N ARG A 44 6.76 4.38 6.77
CA ARG A 44 7.63 4.90 7.83
C ARG A 44 8.61 5.94 7.28
N HIS A 45 8.79 7.01 8.05
CA HIS A 45 9.79 8.04 7.77
C HIS A 45 10.95 7.97 8.77
N GLU A 46 12.16 8.32 8.33
CA GLU A 46 13.31 8.48 9.24
C GLU A 46 13.26 9.82 10.00
N TRP A 47 12.59 10.83 9.43
CA TRP A 47 12.39 12.14 10.05
C TRP A 47 10.95 12.63 9.85
N CYS A 48 10.42 13.31 10.86
CA CYS A 48 9.09 13.91 10.79
C CYS A 48 9.04 14.99 9.71
N ALA A 49 8.18 14.83 8.71
CA ALA A 49 8.03 15.80 7.63
C ALA A 49 7.45 17.15 8.08
N ARG A 50 6.96 17.25 9.33
CA ARG A 50 6.40 18.48 9.92
C ARG A 50 7.40 19.27 10.77
N CYS A 51 8.11 18.60 11.69
CA CYS A 51 9.02 19.26 12.64
C CYS A 51 10.49 18.84 12.51
N CYS A 52 10.82 17.94 11.58
CA CYS A 52 12.17 17.40 11.36
C CYS A 52 12.77 16.60 12.52
N SER A 53 11.99 16.30 13.56
CA SER A 53 12.43 15.41 14.64
C SER A 53 12.73 14.00 14.12
N PRO A 54 13.82 13.36 14.60
CA PRO A 54 14.11 11.96 14.35
C PRO A 54 13.36 11.01 15.30
N ASP A 55 12.64 11.53 16.29
CA ASP A 55 11.93 10.72 17.29
C ASP A 55 10.56 10.29 16.73
N LEU A 56 10.55 9.14 16.04
CA LEU A 56 9.35 8.48 15.54
C LEU A 56 9.23 7.06 16.08
N THR A 57 8.02 6.68 16.49
CA THR A 57 7.70 5.32 16.96
C THR A 57 6.81 4.60 15.96
N ASP A 58 7.13 3.34 15.67
CA ASP A 58 6.34 2.47 14.79
C ASP A 58 4.94 2.23 15.35
N VAL A 59 3.94 2.30 14.47
CA VAL A 59 2.52 2.14 14.82
C VAL A 59 1.82 1.29 13.77
N LEU A 60 0.87 0.47 14.25
CA LEU A 60 0.01 -0.30 13.38
C LEU A 60 -1.20 0.52 12.96
N LEU A 61 -1.30 0.80 11.67
CA LEU A 61 -2.43 1.52 11.10
C LEU A 61 -3.69 0.66 11.11
N ASN A 62 -4.86 1.27 10.94
CA ASN A 62 -6.11 0.54 10.81
C ASN A 62 -6.04 -0.51 9.69
N GLN A 63 -6.94 -1.49 9.72
CA GLN A 63 -7.09 -2.44 8.61
C GLN A 63 -8.00 -1.89 7.53
N ARG A 64 -8.79 -0.86 7.85
CA ARG A 64 -9.81 -0.30 7.00
C ARG A 64 -9.52 1.16 6.71
N GLY A 65 -9.87 1.56 5.49
CA GLY A 65 -9.81 2.94 5.05
C GLY A 65 -10.96 3.27 4.11
N ARG A 66 -10.95 4.50 3.60
CA ARG A 66 -11.92 5.00 2.62
C ARG A 66 -11.20 5.36 1.34
N VAL A 67 -11.79 5.01 0.21
CA VAL A 67 -11.25 5.40 -1.10
C VAL A 67 -11.36 6.92 -1.26
N SER A 68 -10.23 7.63 -1.37
CA SER A 68 -10.21 9.08 -1.63
C SER A 68 -10.17 9.39 -3.13
N ALA A 69 -9.41 8.61 -3.88
CA ALA A 69 -9.27 8.72 -5.33
C ALA A 69 -8.98 7.35 -5.95
N PHE A 70 -9.39 7.14 -7.20
CA PHE A 70 -9.07 5.91 -7.93
C PHE A 70 -8.97 6.13 -9.44
N SER A 71 -8.26 5.23 -10.11
CA SER A 71 -8.16 5.17 -11.57
C SER A 71 -8.24 3.72 -12.04
N TRP A 72 -8.99 3.51 -13.12
CA TRP A 72 -8.96 2.28 -13.88
C TRP A 72 -7.76 2.25 -14.81
N ILE A 73 -6.96 1.19 -14.73
CA ILE A 73 -5.81 0.97 -15.59
C ILE A 73 -6.11 -0.18 -16.54
N ASP A 74 -6.46 0.17 -17.78
CA ASP A 74 -6.81 -0.79 -18.82
C ASP A 74 -5.59 -1.40 -19.52
N ARG A 75 -4.44 -0.72 -19.45
CA ARG A 75 -3.18 -1.09 -20.10
C ARG A 75 -2.03 -0.91 -19.12
N GLN A 76 -1.28 -1.99 -18.88
CA GLN A 76 -0.11 -1.97 -18.01
C GLN A 76 1.14 -1.43 -18.73
N PRO A 77 2.12 -0.85 -18.00
CA PRO A 77 3.48 -0.67 -18.49
C PRO A 77 4.11 -2.00 -18.91
N GLY A 78 5.04 -1.97 -19.88
CA GLY A 78 5.57 -3.18 -20.51
C GLY A 78 6.27 -4.15 -19.56
N ASP A 79 6.90 -3.63 -18.51
CA ASP A 79 7.65 -4.36 -17.48
C ASP A 79 6.88 -4.52 -16.15
N ALA A 80 5.62 -4.08 -16.09
CA ALA A 80 4.82 -4.21 -14.89
C ALA A 80 4.42 -5.68 -14.65
N PHE A 81 4.65 -6.16 -13.43
CA PHE A 81 4.23 -7.51 -13.02
C PHE A 81 2.72 -7.59 -12.74
N ILE A 82 2.07 -6.47 -12.41
CA ILE A 82 0.62 -6.40 -12.25
C ILE A 82 -0.03 -6.42 -13.64
N ARG A 83 -0.92 -7.38 -13.85
CA ARG A 83 -1.62 -7.54 -15.13
C ARG A 83 -2.83 -6.62 -15.22
N ALA A 84 -2.91 -5.87 -16.32
CA ALA A 84 -4.14 -5.14 -16.66
C ALA A 84 -5.26 -6.11 -17.09
N PRO A 85 -6.54 -5.77 -16.82
CA PRO A 85 -6.97 -4.54 -16.16
C PRO A 85 -6.93 -4.59 -14.61
N TYR A 86 -6.78 -3.44 -13.96
CA TYR A 86 -6.88 -3.31 -12.51
C TYR A 86 -7.33 -1.91 -12.06
N MET A 87 -7.84 -1.83 -10.82
CA MET A 87 -8.17 -0.58 -10.16
C MET A 87 -7.03 -0.15 -9.24
N GLN A 88 -6.45 1.03 -9.45
CA GLN A 88 -5.48 1.63 -8.54
C GLN A 88 -6.15 2.75 -7.75
N ALA A 89 -6.00 2.75 -6.44
CA ALA A 89 -6.64 3.73 -5.58
C ALA A 89 -5.71 4.27 -4.50
N GLU A 90 -6.04 5.48 -4.06
CA GLU A 90 -5.62 6.03 -2.79
C GLU A 90 -6.69 5.70 -1.75
N VAL A 91 -6.25 5.16 -0.62
CA VAL A 91 -7.10 4.80 0.51
C VAL A 91 -6.64 5.58 1.72
N GLU A 92 -7.51 6.47 2.21
CA GLU A 92 -7.30 7.26 3.41
C GLU A 92 -7.69 6.43 4.64
N MET A 93 -6.76 6.32 5.58
CA MET A 93 -6.92 5.60 6.83
C MET A 93 -7.40 6.56 7.93
N PRO A 94 -8.10 6.07 8.98
CA PRO A 94 -8.59 6.90 10.09
C PRO A 94 -7.49 7.73 10.80
N GLU A 95 -6.24 7.27 10.72
CA GLU A 95 -5.06 7.94 11.26
C GLU A 95 -4.65 9.20 10.47
N GLY A 96 -5.32 9.52 9.36
CA GLY A 96 -5.04 10.70 8.52
C GLY A 96 -3.85 10.51 7.58
N VAL A 97 -3.51 9.26 7.25
CA VAL A 97 -2.49 8.87 6.27
C VAL A 97 -3.14 8.10 5.12
N SER A 98 -2.56 8.18 3.94
CA SER A 98 -3.05 7.50 2.74
C SER A 98 -2.12 6.35 2.34
N ALA A 99 -2.70 5.25 1.87
CA ALA A 99 -1.97 4.18 1.20
C ALA A 99 -2.40 4.10 -0.28
N PHE A 100 -1.43 3.98 -1.17
CA PHE A 100 -1.68 3.76 -2.60
C PHE A 100 -1.50 2.29 -2.93
N SER A 101 -2.56 1.63 -3.40
CA SER A 101 -2.48 0.24 -3.85
C SER A 101 -3.64 -0.14 -4.77
N ILE A 102 -3.62 -1.39 -5.24
CA ILE A 102 -4.71 -1.99 -5.99
C ILE A 102 -5.91 -2.20 -5.07
N VAL A 103 -7.09 -1.87 -5.59
CA VAL A 103 -8.37 -2.31 -5.02
C VAL A 103 -8.91 -3.44 -5.88
N GLU A 104 -9.31 -4.54 -5.26
CA GLU A 104 -9.95 -5.67 -5.93
C GLU A 104 -11.40 -5.29 -6.28
N ALA A 105 -11.57 -4.55 -7.38
CA ALA A 105 -12.85 -4.13 -7.91
C ALA A 105 -12.84 -4.11 -9.45
N GLU A 106 -13.99 -4.42 -10.05
CA GLU A 106 -14.21 -4.33 -11.49
C GLU A 106 -14.42 -2.87 -11.95
N PHE A 107 -14.40 -2.63 -13.27
CA PHE A 107 -14.70 -1.32 -13.83
C PHE A 107 -16.09 -0.83 -13.39
N GLY A 108 -16.14 0.38 -12.82
CA GLY A 108 -17.37 0.95 -12.26
C GLY A 108 -17.83 0.35 -10.92
N GLY A 109 -17.09 -0.63 -10.37
CA GLY A 109 -17.38 -1.32 -9.11
C GLY A 109 -16.85 -0.62 -7.86
N LEU A 110 -16.24 0.56 -7.98
CA LEU A 110 -15.66 1.32 -6.87
C LEU A 110 -16.17 2.77 -6.84
N LYS A 111 -16.43 3.30 -5.65
CA LYS A 111 -16.84 4.71 -5.46
C LYS A 111 -15.95 5.43 -4.44
N ILE A 112 -15.82 6.75 -4.60
CA ILE A 112 -15.17 7.61 -3.60
C ILE A 112 -15.97 7.53 -2.29
N GLY A 113 -15.26 7.43 -1.17
CA GLY A 113 -15.81 7.30 0.18
C GLY A 113 -16.19 5.85 0.58
N GLU A 114 -16.10 4.91 -0.36
CA GLU A 114 -16.35 3.50 -0.11
C GLU A 114 -15.32 2.94 0.87
N THR A 115 -15.79 2.11 1.80
CA THR A 115 -14.91 1.49 2.80
C THR A 115 -14.28 0.24 2.21
N VAL A 116 -12.97 0.13 2.37
CA VAL A 116 -12.18 -1.01 1.94
C VAL A 116 -11.36 -1.55 3.10
N GLU A 117 -11.00 -2.82 3.03
CA GLU A 117 -10.19 -3.53 4.03
C GLU A 117 -8.92 -4.09 3.40
N LEU A 118 -7.82 -4.03 4.16
CA LEU A 118 -6.51 -4.49 3.74
C LEU A 118 -6.49 -6.01 3.60
N ALA A 119 -5.90 -6.48 2.51
CA ALA A 119 -5.64 -7.89 2.26
C ALA A 119 -4.23 -8.05 1.67
N LEU A 120 -3.76 -9.30 1.61
CA LEU A 120 -2.54 -9.65 0.90
C LEU A 120 -2.89 -10.45 -0.34
N ARG A 121 -2.17 -10.18 -1.43
CA ARG A 121 -2.31 -10.89 -2.70
C ARG A 121 -0.94 -11.23 -3.26
N ASN A 122 -0.83 -12.45 -3.77
CA ASN A 122 0.32 -12.91 -4.50
C ASN A 122 0.18 -12.54 -5.98
N PHE A 123 1.26 -12.06 -6.57
CA PHE A 123 1.39 -11.73 -7.98
C PHE A 123 2.49 -12.59 -8.59
N ASP A 124 2.15 -13.27 -9.68
CA ASP A 124 3.13 -14.01 -10.46
C ASP A 124 4.05 -13.03 -11.18
N THR A 125 5.35 -13.30 -11.10
CA THR A 125 6.42 -12.51 -11.71
C THR A 125 7.34 -13.44 -12.50
N PRO A 126 8.11 -12.95 -13.48
CA PRO A 126 9.07 -13.79 -14.21
C PRO A 126 10.06 -14.54 -13.31
N ASP A 127 10.41 -13.94 -12.16
CA ASP A 127 11.41 -14.47 -11.23
C ASP A 127 10.80 -15.22 -10.02
N GLY A 128 9.48 -15.44 -10.01
CA GLY A 128 8.77 -16.12 -8.92
C GLY A 128 7.46 -15.44 -8.52
N CYS A 129 7.18 -15.37 -7.22
CA CYS A 129 5.95 -14.77 -6.69
C CYS A 129 6.29 -13.58 -5.79
N ARG A 130 5.61 -12.45 -6.00
CA ARG A 130 5.68 -11.27 -5.11
C ARG A 130 4.37 -11.09 -4.38
N GLN A 131 4.42 -10.98 -3.06
CA GLN A 131 3.25 -10.70 -2.24
C GLN A 131 3.15 -9.19 -1.98
N ALA A 132 2.00 -8.60 -2.28
CA ALA A 132 1.71 -7.20 -2.02
C ALA A 132 0.43 -7.03 -1.21
N PHE A 133 0.35 -5.93 -0.46
CA PHE A 133 -0.90 -5.52 0.13
C PHE A 133 -1.83 -4.91 -0.93
N VAL A 134 -3.10 -5.26 -0.85
CA VAL A 134 -4.18 -4.76 -1.70
C VAL A 134 -5.36 -4.40 -0.79
N PHE A 135 -6.40 -3.80 -1.37
CA PHE A 135 -7.63 -3.47 -0.67
C PHE A 135 -8.82 -4.19 -1.27
N ARG A 136 -9.78 -4.59 -0.44
CA ARG A 136 -11.05 -5.21 -0.86
C ARG A 136 -12.22 -4.35 -0.40
N PRO A 137 -13.20 -4.02 -1.25
CA PRO A 137 -14.44 -3.42 -0.79
C PRO A 137 -15.11 -4.30 0.26
N ILE A 138 -15.47 -3.71 1.41
CA ILE A 138 -16.34 -4.41 2.35
C ILE A 138 -17.76 -4.30 1.79
N GLN A 139 -18.35 -5.42 1.37
CA GLN A 139 -19.76 -5.38 0.95
C GLN A 139 -20.60 -4.78 2.08
N ARG A 140 -21.39 -3.74 1.78
CA ARG A 140 -22.44 -3.31 2.69
C ARG A 140 -23.38 -4.50 2.87
N GLN A 141 -23.40 -5.10 4.06
CA GLN A 141 -24.59 -5.84 4.47
C GLN A 141 -25.74 -4.84 4.38
N GLY A 142 -26.69 -5.12 3.48
CA GLY A 142 -27.85 -4.28 3.27
C GLY A 142 -28.59 -4.08 4.58
N GLY A 143 -28.60 -2.84 5.07
CA GLY A 143 -29.65 -2.40 5.95
C GLY A 143 -30.91 -2.24 5.12
N GLU A 144 -31.74 -3.27 5.12
CA GLU A 144 -33.15 -3.15 4.79
C GLU A 144 -33.83 -2.28 5.85
N GLN A 145 -34.48 -1.21 5.34
CA GLN A 145 -35.60 -0.43 5.89
C GLN A 145 -35.38 0.37 7.18
#